data_AF-A0A953AUL0-F1
#
_entry.id   AF-A0A953AUL0-F1
#
_cell.length_a   1.000
_cell.length_b   1.000
_cell.length_c   1.000
_cell.angle_alpha   90.00
_cell.angle_beta   90.00
_cell.angle_gamma   90.00
#
_symmetry.space_group_name_H-M   'P 1'
#
loop_
_entity.id
_entity.type
_entity.pdbx_description
1 polymer ?
#
loop_
_entity_poly.entity_id
_entity_poly.type
_entity_poly.pdbx_seq_one_letter_code
_entity_poly.pdbx_strand_id
1 'polypeptide(L)'
;MKEVYILATRAMEPVAPSALLESLDEDEVTFSVAEGEEWAVALEADGARVEIRFEALTEPLGWAPDFLTRNEPAQKLLSEARGFYRIAFEPGKPEGSVAVFVALRSALLLFEHVEGVLLDVTSYKLHEPEDVQEITDLEFDIRDHVNLHAVAVEEGETPLWVHSHGMEKFGQRDVEVFQLSEDDLAAAESFLHQLCTDLAFGEAPPLRVPLDVGDEGALMLVPSEEARASLMGVPLEAFEGHEGQYLTVLSGNGRHNVSSLLAPYREQFAEEPRELTEALQQLVTELLPAFKARFLRRGLMEPLSFRVRASFESHPEGEPPVNEDLWLEVIAWDHDTLVGRLIDGGAHTTEWRKGSHVRIDEASINALALAHEGRPLELGEIRELLKAERPA
;
A
#
# COMPACT_ATOMS: atom_id res chain seq x y z
N MET A 1 4.63 -25.06 -0.37
CA MET A 1 3.98 -23.91 0.26
C MET A 1 4.98 -23.22 1.14
N LYS A 2 4.90 -21.89 1.20
CA LYS A 2 5.80 -21.02 1.94
C LYS A 2 5.01 -20.39 3.09
N GLU A 3 5.60 -20.36 4.27
CA GLU A 3 5.08 -19.56 5.39
C GLU A 3 5.25 -18.07 5.07
N VAL A 4 4.16 -17.32 5.14
CA VAL A 4 4.13 -15.89 4.80
C VAL A 4 3.65 -15.05 5.98
N TYR A 5 2.67 -15.56 6.73
CA TYR A 5 2.17 -14.87 7.92
C TYR A 5 2.28 -15.75 9.16
N ILE A 6 2.52 -15.11 10.30
CA ILE A 6 2.46 -15.72 11.62
C ILE A 6 1.52 -14.90 12.49
N LEU A 7 0.38 -15.46 12.89
CA LEU A 7 -0.46 -14.85 13.92
C LEU A 7 0.06 -15.28 15.29
N ALA A 8 0.67 -14.34 16.01
CA ALA A 8 1.15 -14.53 17.36
C ALA A 8 0.03 -14.22 18.36
N THR A 9 -0.29 -15.17 19.24
CA THR A 9 -1.38 -15.06 20.21
C THR A 9 -0.94 -15.44 21.62
N ARG A 10 -1.62 -14.91 22.63
CA ARG A 10 -1.46 -15.34 24.03
C ARG A 10 -2.10 -16.70 24.33
N ALA A 11 -2.91 -17.24 23.41
CA ALA A 11 -3.52 -18.56 23.57
C ALA A 11 -2.45 -19.67 23.58
N MET A 12 -2.61 -20.64 24.50
CA MET A 12 -1.73 -21.81 24.61
C MET A 12 -2.28 -23.04 23.86
N GLU A 13 -3.55 -22.98 23.48
CA GLU A 13 -4.26 -24.05 22.79
C GLU A 13 -4.87 -23.46 21.51
N PRO A 14 -4.93 -24.24 20.43
CA PRO A 14 -5.50 -23.76 19.19
C PRO A 14 -7.03 -23.62 19.29
N VAL A 15 -7.61 -22.73 18.49
CA VAL A 15 -9.06 -22.65 18.29
C VAL A 15 -9.56 -23.97 17.72
N ALA A 16 -10.69 -24.48 18.23
CA ALA A 16 -11.25 -25.72 17.71
C ALA A 16 -11.59 -25.56 16.20
N PRO A 17 -11.20 -26.50 15.31
CA PRO A 17 -11.51 -26.38 13.89
C PRO A 17 -13.02 -26.24 13.58
N SER A 18 -13.89 -26.82 14.42
CA SER A 18 -15.34 -26.62 14.30
C SER A 18 -15.78 -25.19 14.54
N ALA A 19 -15.14 -24.45 15.45
CA ALA A 19 -15.48 -23.06 15.72
C ALA A 19 -15.08 -22.16 14.53
N LEU A 20 -13.94 -22.44 13.90
CA LEU A 20 -13.54 -21.76 12.66
C LEU A 20 -14.52 -22.06 11.52
N LEU A 21 -14.95 -23.32 11.39
CA LEU A 21 -15.92 -23.72 10.38
C LEU A 21 -17.29 -23.04 10.58
N GLU A 22 -17.73 -22.82 11.83
CA GLU A 22 -18.98 -22.13 12.14
C GLU A 22 -18.95 -20.63 11.82
N SER A 23 -17.77 -20.00 11.85
CA SER A 23 -17.57 -18.60 11.45
C SER A 23 -17.47 -18.40 9.93
N LEU A 24 -17.29 -19.46 9.14
CA LEU A 24 -17.27 -19.38 7.68
C LEU A 24 -18.70 -19.28 7.13
N ASP A 25 -19.13 -18.07 6.77
CA ASP A 25 -20.47 -17.79 6.24
C ASP A 25 -20.51 -17.72 4.70
N GLU A 26 -19.56 -18.37 4.01
CA GLU A 26 -19.38 -18.27 2.56
C GLU A 26 -19.46 -19.64 1.86
N ASP A 27 -20.41 -19.79 0.93
CA ASP A 27 -20.61 -21.01 0.11
C ASP A 27 -19.41 -21.33 -0.82
N GLU A 28 -18.44 -20.42 -0.95
CA GLU A 28 -17.31 -20.50 -1.88
C GLU A 28 -15.98 -20.91 -1.21
N VAL A 29 -15.98 -21.14 0.11
CA VAL A 29 -14.78 -21.54 0.86
C VAL A 29 -14.85 -23.01 1.26
N THR A 30 -13.83 -23.79 0.87
CA THR A 30 -13.69 -25.18 1.32
C THR A 30 -12.72 -25.26 2.50
N PHE A 31 -13.20 -25.81 3.62
CA PHE A 31 -12.40 -26.03 4.82
C PHE A 31 -12.11 -27.52 5.03
N SER A 32 -10.85 -27.85 5.33
CA SER A 32 -10.42 -29.23 5.60
C SER A 32 -9.45 -29.29 6.77
N VAL A 33 -9.49 -30.40 7.52
CA VAL A 33 -8.55 -30.68 8.62
C VAL A 33 -7.60 -31.78 8.14
N ALA A 34 -6.30 -31.59 8.33
CA ALA A 34 -5.29 -32.56 7.91
C ALA A 34 -5.38 -33.84 8.75
N GLU A 35 -5.22 -35.01 8.12
CA GLU A 35 -5.20 -36.28 8.82
C GLU A 35 -3.88 -36.47 9.59
N GLY A 36 -3.97 -36.67 10.91
CA GLY A 36 -2.85 -37.15 11.74
C GLY A 36 -1.92 -36.09 12.35
N GLU A 37 -2.19 -34.80 12.14
CA GLU A 37 -1.50 -33.70 12.84
C GLU A 37 -2.37 -33.15 13.99
N GLU A 38 -1.74 -32.75 15.12
CA GLU A 38 -2.44 -32.31 16.35
C GLU A 38 -3.31 -31.07 16.12
N TRP A 39 -2.91 -30.18 15.21
CA TRP A 39 -3.75 -29.10 14.70
C TRP A 39 -3.19 -28.52 13.39
N ALA A 40 -3.77 -28.91 12.26
CA ALA A 40 -3.47 -28.35 10.94
C ALA A 40 -4.73 -28.34 10.07
N VAL A 41 -5.04 -27.18 9.51
CA VAL A 41 -6.23 -26.94 8.69
C VAL A 41 -5.84 -26.31 7.36
N ALA A 42 -6.67 -26.50 6.35
CA ALA A 42 -6.50 -25.86 5.05
C ALA A 42 -7.81 -25.22 4.59
N LEU A 43 -7.68 -23.99 4.09
CA LEU A 43 -8.72 -23.19 3.47
C LEU A 43 -8.44 -23.09 1.97
N GLU A 44 -9.45 -23.38 1.15
CA GLU A 44 -9.39 -23.21 -0.29
C GLU A 44 -10.49 -22.25 -0.73
N ALA A 45 -10.10 -21.18 -1.40
CA ALA A 45 -10.99 -20.14 -1.93
C ALA A 45 -10.35 -19.55 -3.19
N ASP A 46 -11.17 -19.22 -4.20
CA ASP A 46 -10.72 -18.59 -5.46
C ASP A 46 -9.56 -19.31 -6.17
N GLY A 47 -9.42 -20.63 -5.98
CA GLY A 47 -8.32 -21.43 -6.52
C GLY A 47 -6.99 -21.30 -5.76
N ALA A 48 -6.93 -20.50 -4.70
CA ALA A 48 -5.82 -20.47 -3.74
C ALA A 48 -6.04 -21.49 -2.62
N ARG A 49 -4.94 -22.05 -2.10
CA ARG A 49 -4.93 -22.93 -0.93
C ARG A 49 -4.02 -22.33 0.14
N VAL A 50 -4.58 -22.13 1.32
CA VAL A 50 -3.88 -21.64 2.52
C VAL A 50 -3.88 -22.74 3.57
N GLU A 51 -2.70 -23.12 4.05
CA GLU A 51 -2.50 -24.04 5.17
C GLU A 51 -2.19 -23.26 6.44
N ILE A 52 -2.86 -23.62 7.52
CA ILE A 52 -2.67 -23.04 8.85
C ILE A 52 -2.26 -24.15 9.80
N ARG A 53 -1.15 -23.94 10.51
CA ARG A 53 -0.70 -24.83 11.58
C ARG A 53 -0.55 -24.06 12.87
N PHE A 54 -0.86 -24.70 13.99
CA PHE A 54 -0.67 -24.10 15.31
C PHE A 54 0.55 -24.69 16.01
N GLU A 55 1.35 -23.84 16.61
CA GLU A 55 2.50 -24.20 17.44
C GLU A 55 2.37 -23.50 18.80
N ALA A 56 2.36 -24.27 19.88
CA ALA A 56 2.35 -23.73 21.24
C ALA A 56 3.77 -23.51 21.77
N LEU A 57 3.97 -22.44 22.53
CA LEU A 57 5.17 -22.20 23.29
C LEU A 57 5.00 -22.60 24.76
N THR A 58 6.05 -23.20 25.33
CA THR A 58 6.08 -23.53 26.76
C THR A 58 6.13 -22.29 27.64
N GLU A 59 6.82 -21.24 27.19
CA GLU A 59 6.97 -19.94 27.86
C GLU A 59 6.67 -18.81 26.86
N PRO A 60 6.29 -17.61 27.32
CA PRO A 60 6.12 -16.47 26.41
C PRO A 60 7.38 -16.21 25.58
N LEU A 61 7.23 -15.72 24.35
CA LEU A 61 8.36 -15.46 23.44
C LEU A 61 9.45 -14.60 24.11
N GLY A 62 9.06 -13.60 24.88
CA GLY A 62 9.94 -12.83 25.78
C GLY A 62 10.79 -11.77 25.09
N TRP A 63 10.70 -11.63 23.76
CA TRP A 63 11.39 -10.60 22.99
C TRP A 63 10.59 -10.28 21.71
N ALA A 64 10.83 -9.11 21.12
CA ALA A 64 10.36 -8.73 19.79
C ALA A 64 11.56 -8.21 18.98
N PRO A 65 11.70 -8.54 17.69
CA PRO A 65 12.80 -8.05 16.88
C PRO A 65 12.76 -6.53 16.68
N ASP A 66 13.90 -5.86 16.88
CA ASP A 66 14.04 -4.39 16.78
C ASP A 66 13.79 -3.84 15.36
N PHE A 67 13.85 -4.70 14.34
CA PHE A 67 13.68 -4.33 12.94
C PHE A 67 12.22 -4.37 12.46
N LEU A 68 11.27 -4.83 13.28
CA LEU A 68 9.85 -4.79 12.94
C LEU A 68 9.35 -3.34 12.97
N THR A 69 8.50 -2.96 12.00
CA THR A 69 7.89 -1.62 11.96
C THR A 69 7.19 -1.27 13.29
N ARG A 70 7.39 -0.03 13.75
CA ARG A 70 7.28 0.39 15.15
C ARG A 70 5.82 0.61 15.59
N ASN A 71 5.18 -0.45 16.08
CA ASN A 71 3.96 -0.36 16.87
C ASN A 71 4.21 -0.99 18.26
N GLU A 72 4.43 -0.15 19.29
CA GLU A 72 4.75 -0.58 20.67
C GLU A 72 3.71 -1.58 21.25
N PRO A 73 2.39 -1.32 21.15
CA PRO A 73 1.34 -2.30 21.47
C PRO A 73 1.52 -3.65 20.77
N ALA A 74 1.73 -3.65 19.45
CA ALA A 74 1.90 -4.85 18.65
C ALA A 74 3.17 -5.64 19.03
N GLN A 75 4.29 -4.95 19.25
CA GLN A 75 5.55 -5.57 19.70
C GLN A 75 5.40 -6.19 21.10
N LYS A 76 4.67 -5.52 22.00
CA LYS A 76 4.38 -6.07 23.32
C LYS A 76 3.54 -7.35 23.21
N LEU A 77 2.48 -7.35 22.40
CA LEU A 77 1.67 -8.55 22.15
C LEU A 77 2.51 -9.71 21.61
N LEU A 78 3.39 -9.44 20.64
CA LEU A 78 4.33 -10.43 20.11
C LEU A 78 5.23 -11.01 21.21
N SER A 79 5.81 -10.15 22.05
CA SER A 79 6.70 -10.58 23.15
C SER A 79 5.99 -11.43 24.21
N GLU A 80 4.67 -11.28 24.36
CA GLU A 80 3.85 -12.03 25.32
C GLU A 80 3.20 -13.28 24.69
N ALA A 81 3.39 -13.51 23.39
CA ALA A 81 2.79 -14.61 22.67
C ALA A 81 3.19 -15.97 23.24
N ARG A 82 2.21 -16.88 23.31
CA ARG A 82 2.35 -18.25 23.79
C ARG A 82 1.90 -19.30 22.77
N GLY A 83 1.43 -18.87 21.61
CA GLY A 83 1.08 -19.71 20.49
C GLY A 83 1.20 -18.96 19.17
N PHE A 84 1.43 -19.70 18.09
CA PHE A 84 1.59 -19.18 16.75
C PHE A 84 0.71 -19.95 15.78
N TYR A 85 -0.10 -19.23 15.00
CA TYR A 85 -0.68 -19.78 13.78
C TYR A 85 0.22 -19.41 12.60
N ARG A 86 0.86 -20.42 12.04
CA ARG A 86 1.69 -20.31 10.84
C ARG A 86 0.80 -20.46 9.62
N ILE A 87 0.70 -19.41 8.81
CA ILE A 87 -0.16 -19.32 7.63
C ILE A 87 0.73 -19.40 6.40
N ALA A 88 0.54 -20.45 5.60
CA ALA A 88 1.36 -20.78 4.46
C ALA A 88 0.54 -20.99 3.19
N PHE A 89 1.05 -20.56 2.05
CA PHE A 89 0.42 -20.76 0.74
C PHE A 89 1.48 -20.90 -0.36
N GLU A 90 1.07 -21.13 -1.61
CA GLU A 90 1.98 -21.10 -2.75
C GLU A 90 2.02 -19.67 -3.34
N PRO A 91 3.15 -18.95 -3.25
CA PRO A 91 3.22 -17.59 -3.78
C PRO A 91 3.00 -17.52 -5.29
N GLY A 92 2.35 -16.45 -5.75
CA GLY A 92 2.14 -16.20 -7.18
C GLY A 92 1.03 -17.03 -7.84
N LYS A 93 0.29 -17.84 -7.08
CA LYS A 93 -0.77 -18.72 -7.61
C LYS A 93 -2.05 -18.62 -6.79
N PRO A 94 -3.24 -18.64 -7.44
CA PRO A 94 -3.47 -18.68 -8.90
C PRO A 94 -3.10 -17.35 -9.59
N GLU A 95 -3.27 -16.25 -8.89
CA GLU A 95 -2.74 -14.92 -9.19
C GLU A 95 -2.01 -14.39 -7.96
N GLY A 96 -1.07 -13.46 -8.13
CA GLY A 96 -0.15 -13.03 -7.08
C GLY A 96 -0.83 -12.54 -5.80
N SER A 97 -1.86 -11.70 -5.93
CA SER A 97 -2.57 -11.09 -4.82
C SER A 97 -3.66 -11.99 -4.21
N VAL A 98 -4.25 -12.90 -4.99
CA VAL A 98 -5.39 -13.73 -4.53
C VAL A 98 -5.02 -14.56 -3.29
N ALA A 99 -3.90 -15.28 -3.33
CA ALA A 99 -3.48 -16.10 -2.19
C ALA A 99 -3.13 -15.25 -0.94
N VAL A 100 -2.63 -14.04 -1.15
CA VAL A 100 -2.38 -13.07 -0.07
C VAL A 100 -3.70 -12.67 0.59
N PHE A 101 -4.72 -12.30 -0.20
CA PHE A 101 -6.04 -11.95 0.33
C PHE A 101 -6.71 -13.11 1.07
N VAL A 102 -6.69 -14.32 0.51
CA VAL A 102 -7.23 -15.50 1.20
C VAL A 102 -6.50 -15.76 2.52
N ALA A 103 -5.18 -15.56 2.57
CA ALA A 103 -4.40 -15.69 3.80
C ALA A 103 -4.74 -14.62 4.85
N LEU A 104 -4.96 -13.36 4.46
CA LEU A 104 -5.38 -12.29 5.36
C LEU A 104 -6.81 -12.49 5.88
N ARG A 105 -7.73 -12.94 5.01
CA ARG A 105 -9.08 -13.36 5.44
C ARG A 105 -9.03 -14.53 6.42
N SER A 106 -8.11 -15.47 6.22
CA SER A 106 -7.86 -16.57 7.16
C SER A 106 -7.33 -16.06 8.51
N ALA A 107 -6.52 -15.00 8.51
CA ALA A 107 -6.05 -14.35 9.73
C ALA A 107 -7.18 -13.63 10.46
N LEU A 108 -8.07 -12.92 9.75
CA LEU A 108 -9.26 -12.30 10.34
C LEU A 108 -10.18 -13.31 10.99
N LEU A 109 -10.42 -14.44 10.31
CA LEU A 109 -11.17 -15.56 10.87
C LEU A 109 -10.58 -16.01 12.21
N LEU A 110 -9.24 -16.08 12.33
CA LEU A 110 -8.59 -16.42 13.60
C LEU A 110 -8.76 -15.30 14.65
N PHE A 111 -8.64 -14.03 14.26
CA PHE A 111 -8.80 -12.89 15.15
C PHE A 111 -10.18 -12.77 15.80
N GLU A 112 -11.23 -13.33 15.18
CA GLU A 112 -12.56 -13.45 15.81
C GLU A 112 -12.53 -14.28 17.10
N HIS A 113 -11.58 -15.22 17.21
CA HIS A 113 -11.50 -16.18 18.31
C HIS A 113 -10.32 -15.95 19.25
N VAL A 114 -9.26 -15.27 18.78
CA VAL A 114 -8.05 -15.02 19.57
C VAL A 114 -7.55 -13.58 19.49
N GLU A 115 -7.11 -13.05 20.63
CA GLU A 115 -6.31 -11.82 20.66
C GLU A 115 -4.89 -12.13 20.18
N GLY A 116 -4.36 -11.30 19.30
CA GLY A 116 -3.01 -11.47 18.77
C GLY A 116 -2.57 -10.34 17.85
N VAL A 117 -1.42 -10.56 17.21
CA VAL A 117 -0.84 -9.69 16.18
C VAL A 117 -0.39 -10.56 15.01
N LEU A 118 -0.57 -10.07 13.79
CA LEU A 118 -0.12 -10.74 12.57
C LEU A 118 1.25 -10.21 12.17
N LEU A 119 2.24 -11.10 12.07
CA LEU A 119 3.54 -10.81 11.49
C LEU A 119 3.55 -11.24 10.02
N ASP A 120 3.83 -10.31 9.12
CA ASP A 120 4.25 -10.60 7.75
C ASP A 120 5.76 -10.90 7.76
N VAL A 121 6.12 -12.17 7.58
CA VAL A 121 7.53 -12.58 7.64
C VAL A 121 8.32 -12.20 6.39
N THR A 122 7.63 -11.76 5.34
CA THR A 122 8.25 -11.39 4.06
C THR A 122 8.60 -9.91 3.99
N SER A 123 7.81 -9.04 4.62
CA SER A 123 8.07 -7.59 4.69
C SER A 123 8.47 -7.09 6.08
N TYR A 124 8.48 -7.98 7.08
CA TYR A 124 8.81 -7.68 8.47
C TYR A 124 7.84 -6.67 9.11
N LYS A 125 6.57 -6.72 8.70
CA LYS A 125 5.51 -5.85 9.23
C LYS A 125 4.68 -6.55 10.29
N LEU A 126 4.28 -5.79 11.31
CA LEU A 126 3.26 -6.19 12.28
C LEU A 126 1.95 -5.50 11.93
N HIS A 127 0.87 -6.26 11.98
CA HIS A 127 -0.49 -5.79 11.75
C HIS A 127 -1.37 -6.18 12.93
N GLU A 128 -2.05 -5.19 13.49
CA GLU A 128 -3.14 -5.39 14.44
C GLU A 128 -4.39 -5.88 13.70
N PRO A 129 -5.39 -6.47 14.39
CA PRO A 129 -6.61 -6.95 13.74
C PRO A 129 -7.31 -5.90 12.88
N GLU A 130 -7.33 -4.65 13.34
CA GLU A 130 -7.90 -3.51 12.63
C GLU A 130 -7.16 -3.22 11.32
N ASP A 131 -5.82 -3.28 11.33
CA ASP A 131 -5.00 -3.12 10.12
C ASP A 131 -5.35 -4.18 9.08
N VAL A 132 -5.45 -5.45 9.52
CA VAL A 132 -5.78 -6.56 8.62
C VAL A 132 -7.18 -6.40 8.04
N GLN A 133 -8.15 -5.96 8.84
CA GLN A 133 -9.51 -5.70 8.38
C GLN A 133 -9.52 -4.63 7.28
N GLU A 134 -8.83 -3.51 7.52
CA GLU A 134 -8.71 -2.42 6.54
C GLU A 134 -8.02 -2.88 5.25
N ILE A 135 -6.91 -3.62 5.35
CA ILE A 135 -6.19 -4.17 4.18
C ILE A 135 -7.11 -5.05 3.33
N THR A 136 -8.01 -5.81 3.95
CA THR A 136 -8.92 -6.70 3.23
C THR A 136 -10.19 -6.04 2.70
N ASP A 137 -10.64 -4.93 3.32
CA ASP A 137 -11.90 -4.26 2.97
C ASP A 137 -11.73 -3.11 1.98
N LEU A 138 -10.55 -2.49 1.94
CA LEU A 138 -10.25 -1.33 1.11
C LEU A 138 -9.65 -1.74 -0.26
N GLU A 139 -9.41 -0.75 -1.11
CA GLU A 139 -8.68 -0.98 -2.37
C GLU A 139 -7.24 -1.43 -2.06
N PHE A 140 -6.72 -2.38 -2.84
CA PHE A 140 -5.37 -2.89 -2.66
C PHE A 140 -4.34 -1.75 -2.67
N ASP A 141 -3.54 -1.70 -1.62
CA ASP A 141 -2.42 -0.79 -1.49
C ASP A 141 -1.15 -1.58 -1.17
N ILE A 142 -0.20 -1.56 -2.11
CA ILE A 142 1.06 -2.29 -1.97
C ILE A 142 1.85 -1.88 -0.71
N ARG A 143 1.66 -0.65 -0.23
CA ARG A 143 2.37 -0.10 0.94
C ARG A 143 2.05 -0.86 2.21
N ASP A 144 0.91 -1.53 2.27
CA ASP A 144 0.55 -2.40 3.39
C ASP A 144 1.31 -3.72 3.36
N HIS A 145 1.81 -4.12 2.19
CA HIS A 145 2.39 -5.43 1.96
C HIS A 145 3.91 -5.41 1.85
N VAL A 146 4.52 -4.30 1.43
CA VAL A 146 5.98 -4.20 1.26
C VAL A 146 6.59 -3.20 2.23
N ASN A 147 7.87 -3.39 2.54
CA ASN A 147 8.67 -2.40 3.24
C ASN A 147 9.76 -1.88 2.30
N LEU A 148 9.97 -0.58 2.24
CA LEU A 148 11.06 0.03 1.49
C LEU A 148 12.13 0.53 2.46
N HIS A 149 13.38 0.23 2.15
CA HIS A 149 14.51 0.65 2.95
C HIS A 149 15.49 1.44 2.11
N ALA A 150 15.80 2.66 2.56
CA ALA A 150 16.92 3.44 2.06
C ALA A 150 18.14 3.20 2.96
N VAL A 151 19.22 2.68 2.37
CA VAL A 151 20.49 2.46 3.08
C VAL A 151 21.62 3.11 2.30
N ALA A 152 22.55 3.71 3.03
CA ALA A 152 23.81 4.15 2.45
C ALA A 152 24.66 2.91 2.15
N VAL A 153 25.17 2.79 0.92
CA VAL A 153 25.99 1.64 0.52
C VAL A 153 27.33 1.61 1.26
N GLU A 154 27.83 2.78 1.63
CA GLU A 154 28.87 2.98 2.63
C GLU A 154 28.28 3.81 3.77
N GLU A 155 28.54 3.43 5.03
CA GLU A 155 27.90 4.04 6.20
C GLU A 155 28.12 5.56 6.24
N GLY A 156 27.03 6.33 6.11
CA GLY A 156 27.03 7.79 6.18
C GLY A 156 27.39 8.51 4.87
N GLU A 157 27.46 7.82 3.73
CA GLU A 157 27.77 8.45 2.44
C GLU A 157 26.65 8.29 1.40
N THR A 158 26.50 9.30 0.55
CA THR A 158 25.77 9.18 -0.71
C THR A 158 26.67 8.53 -1.76
N PRO A 159 26.12 7.69 -2.65
CA PRO A 159 24.70 7.58 -2.92
C PRO A 159 23.97 6.45 -2.19
N LEU A 160 22.65 6.64 -2.06
CA LEU A 160 21.75 5.71 -1.40
C LEU A 160 21.33 4.56 -2.32
N TRP A 161 21.06 3.44 -1.67
CA TRP A 161 20.44 2.25 -2.23
C TRP A 161 19.08 2.08 -1.58
N VAL A 162 18.03 2.09 -2.40
CA VAL A 162 16.65 1.86 -1.95
C VAL A 162 16.19 0.51 -2.47
N HIS A 163 15.62 -0.31 -1.59
CA HIS A 163 15.13 -1.64 -1.98
C HIS A 163 13.89 -2.06 -1.19
N SER A 164 13.12 -2.97 -1.76
CA SER A 164 11.92 -3.54 -1.13
C SER A 164 12.19 -4.83 -0.37
N HIS A 165 11.29 -5.15 0.54
CA HIS A 165 11.06 -6.48 1.09
C HIS A 165 9.57 -6.79 1.03
N GLY A 166 9.23 -8.03 0.71
CA GLY A 166 7.86 -8.54 0.80
C GLY A 166 7.24 -8.92 -0.54
N MET A 167 7.93 -8.74 -1.67
CA MET A 167 7.38 -9.12 -2.98
C MET A 167 7.26 -10.64 -3.16
N GLU A 168 8.03 -11.41 -2.39
CA GLU A 168 8.08 -12.87 -2.52
C GLU A 168 6.73 -13.55 -2.31
N LYS A 169 5.85 -13.02 -1.45
CA LYS A 169 4.50 -13.59 -1.24
C LYS A 169 3.60 -13.46 -2.47
N PHE A 170 3.87 -12.50 -3.34
CA PHE A 170 3.20 -12.36 -4.64
C PHE A 170 3.85 -13.23 -5.74
N GLY A 171 4.86 -14.03 -5.39
CA GLY A 171 5.64 -14.81 -6.36
C GLY A 171 6.61 -13.98 -7.19
N GLN A 172 6.90 -12.76 -6.77
CA GLN A 172 7.77 -11.82 -7.47
C GLN A 172 9.09 -11.61 -6.72
N ARG A 173 10.06 -11.06 -7.44
CA ARG A 173 11.32 -10.59 -6.85
C ARG A 173 11.12 -9.22 -6.22
N ASP A 174 11.85 -8.95 -5.15
CA ASP A 174 11.94 -7.60 -4.61
C ASP A 174 12.62 -6.66 -5.61
N VAL A 175 12.47 -5.35 -5.44
CA VAL A 175 13.01 -4.36 -6.36
C VAL A 175 14.10 -3.54 -5.68
N GLU A 176 15.04 -3.04 -6.46
CA GLU A 176 16.10 -2.17 -5.96
C GLU A 176 16.52 -1.11 -6.96
N VAL A 177 17.01 0.00 -6.43
CA VAL A 177 17.55 1.13 -7.18
C VAL A 177 18.77 1.68 -6.47
N PHE A 178 19.80 2.01 -7.24
CA PHE A 178 21.08 2.49 -6.74
C PHE A 178 21.32 3.95 -7.12
N GLN A 179 22.39 4.51 -6.56
CA GLN A 179 22.93 5.80 -6.97
C GLN A 179 21.98 6.98 -6.76
N LEU A 180 21.10 6.91 -5.75
CA LEU A 180 20.14 7.98 -5.43
C LEU A 180 20.74 9.03 -4.48
N SER A 181 20.34 10.30 -4.67
CA SER A 181 20.51 11.35 -3.67
C SER A 181 19.37 11.33 -2.65
N GLU A 182 19.59 11.96 -1.50
CA GLU A 182 18.53 12.18 -0.49
C GLU A 182 17.30 12.89 -1.11
N ASP A 183 17.53 13.89 -1.97
CA ASP A 183 16.47 14.64 -2.67
C ASP A 183 15.59 13.77 -3.59
N ASP A 184 16.04 12.57 -3.96
CA ASP A 184 15.31 11.65 -4.84
C ASP A 184 14.52 10.58 -4.03
N LEU A 185 14.65 10.52 -2.70
CA LEU A 185 14.10 9.42 -1.88
C LEU A 185 12.57 9.29 -1.98
N ALA A 186 11.82 10.36 -1.71
CA ALA A 186 10.35 10.30 -1.73
C ALA A 186 9.81 9.93 -3.13
N ALA A 187 10.48 10.44 -4.18
CA ALA A 187 10.16 10.11 -5.56
C ALA A 187 10.48 8.64 -5.89
N ALA A 188 11.63 8.14 -5.43
CA ALA A 188 12.02 6.75 -5.58
C ALA A 188 11.07 5.80 -4.85
N GLU A 189 10.67 6.12 -3.62
CA GLU A 189 9.72 5.31 -2.86
C GLU A 189 8.37 5.21 -3.58
N SER A 190 7.84 6.34 -4.06
CA SER A 190 6.58 6.37 -4.83
C SER A 190 6.67 5.54 -6.11
N PHE A 191 7.78 5.70 -6.85
CA PHE A 191 8.05 4.92 -8.05
C PHE A 191 8.16 3.41 -7.76
N LEU A 192 8.90 3.02 -6.73
CA LEU A 192 9.08 1.61 -6.37
C LEU A 192 7.76 0.99 -5.86
N HIS A 193 6.94 1.71 -5.11
CA HIS A 193 5.60 1.24 -4.75
C HIS A 193 4.74 1.00 -6.00
N GLN A 194 4.72 1.93 -6.96
CA GLN A 194 3.99 1.70 -8.20
C GLN A 194 4.52 0.46 -8.94
N LEU A 195 5.84 0.31 -9.06
CA LEU A 195 6.44 -0.84 -9.71
C LEU A 195 6.12 -2.16 -9.00
N CYS A 196 6.15 -2.18 -7.66
CA CYS A 196 5.75 -3.33 -6.86
C CYS A 196 4.26 -3.68 -7.07
N THR A 197 3.40 -2.68 -7.20
CA THR A 197 1.99 -2.88 -7.54
C THR A 197 1.86 -3.58 -8.89
N ASP A 198 2.51 -3.03 -9.92
CA ASP A 198 2.48 -3.59 -11.27
C ASP A 198 3.03 -5.04 -11.28
N LEU A 199 4.09 -5.32 -10.52
CA LEU A 199 4.64 -6.67 -10.36
C LEU A 199 3.66 -7.63 -9.69
N ALA A 200 3.00 -7.20 -8.62
CA ALA A 200 2.02 -8.01 -7.88
C ALA A 200 0.83 -8.43 -8.76
N PHE A 201 0.41 -7.58 -9.70
CA PHE A 201 -0.65 -7.85 -10.66
C PHE A 201 -0.18 -8.40 -12.02
N GLY A 202 1.14 -8.58 -12.22
CA GLY A 202 1.69 -9.11 -13.46
C GLY A 202 1.67 -8.14 -14.64
N GLU A 203 1.57 -6.84 -14.36
CA GLU A 203 1.55 -5.73 -15.33
C GLU A 203 2.94 -5.10 -15.54
N ALA A 204 3.95 -5.58 -14.81
CA ALA A 204 5.30 -5.05 -14.87
C ALA A 204 5.97 -5.21 -16.25
N PRO A 205 6.91 -4.31 -16.60
CA PRO A 205 7.62 -4.40 -17.86
C PRO A 205 8.48 -5.67 -17.97
N PRO A 206 8.66 -6.21 -19.20
CA PRO A 206 9.49 -7.38 -19.42
C PRO A 206 10.96 -7.10 -19.08
N LEU A 207 11.63 -8.10 -18.50
CA LEU A 207 13.03 -8.00 -18.13
C LEU A 207 13.92 -7.72 -19.35
N ARG A 208 14.93 -6.87 -19.15
CA ARG A 208 15.94 -6.49 -20.15
C ARG A 208 15.36 -5.80 -21.39
N VAL A 209 14.17 -5.22 -21.28
CA VAL A 209 13.57 -4.42 -22.33
C VAL A 209 13.48 -2.98 -21.86
N PRO A 210 14.11 -2.02 -22.56
CA PRO A 210 13.90 -0.61 -22.30
C PRO A 210 12.43 -0.24 -22.57
N LEU A 211 11.74 0.23 -21.54
CA LEU A 211 10.40 0.81 -21.61
C LEU A 211 10.53 2.33 -21.64
N ASP A 212 9.98 2.96 -22.67
CA ASP A 212 9.90 4.40 -22.79
C ASP A 212 8.94 4.96 -21.73
N VAL A 213 9.43 5.85 -20.87
CA VAL A 213 8.64 6.56 -19.85
C VAL A 213 8.42 8.04 -20.23
N GLY A 214 8.57 8.37 -21.51
CA GLY A 214 8.30 9.69 -22.07
C GLY A 214 9.58 10.49 -22.31
N ASP A 215 9.47 11.82 -22.26
CA ASP A 215 10.58 12.74 -22.55
C ASP A 215 11.79 12.56 -21.61
N GLU A 216 11.59 11.91 -20.46
CA GLU A 216 12.54 11.64 -19.38
C GLU A 216 13.49 10.44 -19.64
N GLY A 217 13.19 9.64 -20.68
CA GLY A 217 14.01 8.52 -21.13
C GLY A 217 13.31 7.16 -21.02
N ALA A 218 14.12 6.10 -20.97
CA ALA A 218 13.62 4.74 -20.83
C ALA A 218 14.14 4.09 -19.54
N LEU A 219 13.37 3.17 -18.98
CA LEU A 219 13.73 2.33 -17.84
C LEU A 219 13.90 0.88 -18.28
N MET A 220 14.68 0.09 -17.55
CA MET A 220 14.86 -1.34 -17.80
C MET A 220 15.02 -2.09 -16.49
N LEU A 221 14.32 -3.22 -16.34
CA LEU A 221 14.47 -4.12 -15.19
C LEU A 221 15.46 -5.22 -15.51
N VAL A 222 16.44 -5.44 -14.64
CA VAL A 222 17.46 -6.48 -14.79
C VAL A 222 17.62 -7.23 -13.48
N PRO A 223 17.80 -8.57 -13.49
CA PRO A 223 18.13 -9.33 -12.28
C PRO A 223 19.35 -8.76 -11.55
N SER A 224 19.29 -8.68 -10.23
CA SER A 224 20.36 -8.07 -9.41
C SER A 224 21.70 -8.78 -9.54
N GLU A 225 21.71 -10.08 -9.80
CA GLU A 225 22.93 -10.85 -10.01
C GLU A 225 23.72 -10.36 -11.24
N GLU A 226 23.03 -9.81 -12.23
CA GLU A 226 23.62 -9.18 -13.41
C GLU A 226 23.94 -7.70 -13.15
N ALA A 227 23.01 -6.96 -12.55
CA ALA A 227 23.16 -5.52 -12.36
C ALA A 227 24.24 -5.17 -11.34
N ARG A 228 24.28 -5.84 -10.18
CA ARG A 228 25.27 -5.59 -9.12
C ARG A 228 26.71 -5.88 -9.58
N ALA A 229 26.91 -6.83 -10.49
CA ALA A 229 28.23 -7.11 -11.09
C ALA A 229 28.78 -5.94 -11.92
N SER A 230 27.91 -5.04 -12.39
CA SER A 230 28.26 -3.84 -13.15
C SER A 230 28.28 -2.57 -12.30
N LEU A 231 27.96 -2.68 -11.00
CA LEU A 231 27.90 -1.54 -10.09
C LEU A 231 29.32 -1.10 -9.73
N MET A 232 29.70 0.08 -10.22
CA MET A 232 31.05 0.60 -10.05
C MET A 232 31.28 1.08 -8.62
N GLY A 233 32.36 0.60 -7.99
CA GLY A 233 32.83 1.10 -6.70
C GLY A 233 32.18 0.47 -5.48
N VAL A 234 31.24 -0.47 -5.64
CA VAL A 234 30.56 -1.15 -4.53
C VAL A 234 30.98 -2.61 -4.49
N PRO A 235 31.61 -3.10 -3.40
CA PRO A 235 31.94 -4.51 -3.23
C PRO A 235 30.66 -5.34 -3.01
N LEU A 236 30.65 -6.61 -3.43
CA LEU A 236 29.48 -7.48 -3.26
C LEU A 236 29.16 -7.76 -1.79
N GLU A 237 30.19 -7.69 -0.93
CA GLU A 237 30.08 -7.82 0.52
C GLU A 237 29.22 -6.72 1.15
N ALA A 238 29.03 -5.58 0.48
CA ALA A 238 28.13 -4.52 0.94
C ALA A 238 26.65 -4.94 0.97
N PHE A 239 26.31 -6.08 0.35
CA PHE A 239 24.96 -6.63 0.27
C PHE A 239 24.72 -7.81 1.22
N GLU A 240 25.62 -8.06 2.17
CA GLU A 240 25.42 -9.09 3.20
C GLU A 240 24.11 -8.82 3.98
N GLY A 241 23.32 -9.87 4.21
CA GLY A 241 21.95 -9.79 4.75
C GLY A 241 20.87 -9.46 3.72
N HIS A 242 21.25 -9.16 2.47
CA HIS A 242 20.34 -8.88 1.35
C HIS A 242 20.68 -9.78 0.15
N GLU A 243 20.84 -11.07 0.43
CA GLU A 243 21.09 -12.13 -0.56
C GLU A 243 19.82 -12.56 -1.31
N GLY A 244 18.70 -11.89 -1.04
CA GLY A 244 17.42 -12.08 -1.74
C GLY A 244 17.53 -11.88 -3.25
N GLN A 245 16.50 -12.35 -3.96
CA GLN A 245 16.40 -12.14 -5.40
C GLN A 245 15.75 -10.79 -5.69
N TYR A 246 16.51 -9.88 -6.29
CA TYR A 246 16.04 -8.54 -6.63
C TYR A 246 15.95 -8.34 -8.17
N LEU A 247 15.13 -7.38 -8.55
CA LEU A 247 15.14 -6.71 -9.85
C LEU A 247 15.69 -5.30 -9.66
N THR A 248 16.82 -5.03 -10.30
CA THR A 248 17.43 -3.72 -10.30
C THR A 248 16.83 -2.86 -11.42
N VAL A 249 16.44 -1.65 -11.05
CA VAL A 249 15.99 -0.62 -11.98
C VAL A 249 17.20 0.09 -12.58
N LEU A 250 17.31 0.06 -13.90
CA LEU A 250 18.34 0.76 -14.67
C LEU A 250 17.69 1.73 -15.66
N SER A 251 18.45 2.72 -16.11
CA SER A 251 18.11 3.47 -17.32
C SER A 251 18.12 2.54 -18.56
N GLY A 252 17.49 2.97 -19.65
CA GLY A 252 17.40 2.21 -20.91
C GLY A 252 18.74 1.95 -21.59
N ASN A 253 19.79 2.67 -21.18
CA ASN A 253 21.17 2.43 -21.61
C ASN A 253 21.97 1.53 -20.63
N GLY A 254 21.31 0.96 -19.61
CA GLY A 254 21.92 0.08 -18.62
C GLY A 254 22.73 0.78 -17.52
N ARG A 255 22.48 2.06 -17.24
CA ARG A 255 23.14 2.79 -16.14
C ARG A 255 22.30 2.75 -14.87
N HIS A 256 22.99 2.69 -13.72
CA HIS A 256 22.41 2.69 -12.37
C HIS A 256 21.86 4.04 -11.91
N ASN A 257 22.40 5.16 -12.42
CA ASN A 257 21.83 6.48 -12.14
C ASN A 257 20.50 6.64 -12.90
N VAL A 258 19.41 6.77 -12.15
CA VAL A 258 18.04 6.87 -12.66
C VAL A 258 17.32 8.15 -12.21
N SER A 259 18.03 9.16 -11.71
CA SER A 259 17.41 10.39 -11.18
C SER A 259 16.48 11.09 -12.19
N SER A 260 16.79 11.03 -13.50
CA SER A 260 15.88 11.58 -14.52
C SER A 260 14.56 10.81 -14.61
N LEU A 261 14.58 9.49 -14.44
CA LEU A 261 13.36 8.67 -14.44
C LEU A 261 12.42 9.02 -13.28
N LEU A 262 12.96 9.58 -12.20
CA LEU A 262 12.20 9.99 -11.01
C LEU A 262 11.59 11.40 -11.11
N ALA A 263 11.91 12.18 -12.16
CA ALA A 263 11.43 13.55 -12.28
C ALA A 263 9.90 13.68 -12.23
N PRO A 264 9.09 12.83 -12.90
CA PRO A 264 7.63 12.90 -12.80
C PRO A 264 7.10 12.67 -11.38
N TYR A 265 7.81 11.86 -10.59
CA TYR A 265 7.45 11.59 -9.19
C TYR A 265 7.89 12.73 -8.28
N ARG A 266 9.01 13.41 -8.57
CA ARG A 266 9.43 14.62 -7.83
C ARG A 266 8.40 15.74 -7.91
N GLU A 267 7.70 15.88 -9.03
CA GLU A 267 6.65 16.90 -9.20
C GLU A 267 5.50 16.73 -8.19
N GLN A 268 5.22 15.52 -7.72
CA GLN A 268 4.19 15.26 -6.71
C GLN A 268 4.51 15.89 -5.35
N PHE A 269 5.81 16.04 -5.05
CA PHE A 269 6.32 16.60 -3.80
C PHE A 269 6.74 18.07 -3.93
N ALA A 270 6.65 18.64 -5.13
CA ALA A 270 6.96 20.04 -5.33
C ALA A 270 5.88 20.91 -4.66
N GLU A 271 6.30 21.97 -3.96
CA GLU A 271 5.37 22.94 -3.41
C GLU A 271 4.48 23.49 -4.54
N GLU A 272 3.17 23.39 -4.33
CA GLU A 272 2.21 23.91 -5.29
C GLU A 272 2.45 25.42 -5.49
N PRO A 273 2.56 25.91 -6.74
CA PRO A 273 2.76 27.33 -6.98
C PRO A 273 1.66 28.15 -6.31
N ARG A 274 2.04 29.16 -5.53
CA ARG A 274 1.10 30.02 -4.80
C ARG A 274 -0.03 30.57 -5.69
N GLU A 275 0.28 30.91 -6.93
CA GLU A 275 -0.72 31.40 -7.90
C GLU A 275 -1.79 30.33 -8.21
N LEU A 276 -1.42 29.06 -8.30
CA LEU A 276 -2.34 27.94 -8.51
C LEU A 276 -3.21 27.74 -7.27
N THR A 277 -2.62 27.72 -6.08
CA THR A 277 -3.37 27.57 -4.81
C THR A 277 -4.36 28.71 -4.60
N GLU A 278 -3.96 29.96 -4.87
CA GLU A 278 -4.86 31.11 -4.81
C GLU A 278 -6.00 31.00 -5.85
N ALA A 279 -5.71 30.49 -7.06
CA ALA A 279 -6.71 30.29 -8.10
C ALA A 279 -7.73 29.19 -7.74
N LEU A 280 -7.27 28.07 -7.16
CA LEU A 280 -8.12 26.98 -6.68
C LEU A 280 -9.00 27.45 -5.52
N GLN A 281 -8.46 28.19 -4.56
CA GLN A 281 -9.24 28.74 -3.45
C GLN A 281 -10.30 29.74 -3.92
N GLN A 282 -9.98 30.58 -4.92
CA GLN A 282 -10.95 31.47 -5.56
C GLN A 282 -12.04 30.68 -6.27
N LEU A 283 -11.69 29.59 -6.96
CA LEU A 283 -12.63 28.70 -7.62
C LEU A 283 -13.62 28.09 -6.61
N VAL A 284 -13.12 27.57 -5.47
CA VAL A 284 -13.96 27.07 -4.38
C VAL A 284 -14.93 28.14 -3.93
N THR A 285 -14.44 29.34 -3.61
CA THR A 285 -15.26 30.46 -3.13
C THR A 285 -16.37 30.83 -4.13
N GLU A 286 -16.08 30.79 -5.43
CA GLU A 286 -17.03 31.16 -6.49
C GLU A 286 -18.05 30.04 -6.78
N LEU A 287 -17.61 28.78 -6.79
CA LEU A 287 -18.36 27.67 -7.40
C LEU A 287 -18.89 26.64 -6.41
N LEU A 288 -18.39 26.58 -5.17
CA LEU A 288 -18.80 25.58 -4.18
C LEU A 288 -20.33 25.48 -3.99
N PRO A 289 -21.10 26.59 -3.89
CA PRO A 289 -22.56 26.49 -3.78
C PRO A 289 -23.21 25.83 -4.99
N ALA A 290 -22.73 26.13 -6.20
CA ALA A 290 -23.25 25.55 -7.44
C ALA A 290 -22.82 24.08 -7.59
N PHE A 291 -21.58 23.76 -7.22
CA PHE A 291 -21.04 22.41 -7.18
C PHE A 291 -21.86 21.50 -6.26
N LYS A 292 -22.12 21.95 -5.03
CA LYS A 292 -22.96 21.24 -4.06
C LYS A 292 -24.41 21.08 -4.55
N ALA A 293 -25.01 22.15 -5.09
CA ALA A 293 -26.37 22.08 -5.64
C ALA A 293 -26.48 21.09 -6.82
N ARG A 294 -25.45 21.04 -7.68
CA ARG A 294 -25.33 20.07 -8.77
C ARG A 294 -25.22 18.64 -8.21
N PHE A 295 -24.33 18.42 -7.25
CA PHE A 295 -24.12 17.14 -6.60
C PHE A 295 -25.41 16.57 -5.97
N LEU A 296 -26.14 17.39 -5.22
CA LEU A 296 -27.40 16.98 -4.58
C LEU A 296 -28.52 16.63 -5.59
N ARG A 297 -28.37 17.05 -6.86
CA ARG A 297 -29.29 16.74 -7.97
C ARG A 297 -28.79 15.59 -8.87
N ARG A 298 -27.63 14.98 -8.58
CA ARG A 298 -26.94 13.99 -9.43
C ARG A 298 -27.81 12.83 -9.91
N GLY A 299 -28.82 12.42 -9.13
CA GLY A 299 -29.73 11.32 -9.49
C GLY A 299 -30.61 11.56 -10.72
N LEU A 300 -30.56 12.74 -11.33
CA LEU A 300 -31.39 13.14 -12.47
C LEU A 300 -30.59 13.43 -13.76
N MET A 301 -29.27 13.30 -13.76
CA MET A 301 -28.40 13.87 -14.81
C MET A 301 -27.22 12.96 -15.18
N GLU A 302 -26.47 13.33 -16.23
CA GLU A 302 -25.28 12.62 -16.74
C GLU A 302 -24.30 12.15 -15.64
N PRO A 303 -23.60 11.00 -15.84
CA PRO A 303 -22.67 10.46 -14.86
C PRO A 303 -21.46 11.39 -14.72
N LEU A 304 -21.48 12.22 -13.68
CA LEU A 304 -20.37 13.05 -13.24
C LEU A 304 -19.82 12.49 -11.93
N SER A 305 -18.50 12.35 -11.86
CA SER A 305 -17.78 12.14 -10.60
C SER A 305 -17.44 13.51 -10.01
N PHE A 306 -17.81 13.71 -8.75
CA PHE A 306 -17.58 14.95 -8.03
C PHE A 306 -16.38 14.75 -7.12
N ARG A 307 -15.38 15.62 -7.23
CA ARG A 307 -14.16 15.51 -6.46
C ARG A 307 -13.86 16.82 -5.76
N VAL A 308 -13.41 16.72 -4.53
CA VAL A 308 -12.95 17.88 -3.73
C VAL A 308 -11.57 17.57 -3.18
N ARG A 309 -10.82 18.60 -2.86
CA ARG A 309 -9.53 18.48 -2.16
C ARG A 309 -9.62 19.13 -0.79
N ALA A 310 -9.03 18.49 0.20
CA ALA A 310 -8.93 19.01 1.56
C ALA A 310 -7.56 18.64 2.16
N SER A 311 -7.15 19.43 3.15
CA SER A 311 -5.90 19.22 3.88
C SER A 311 -6.12 18.22 5.01
N PHE A 312 -5.26 17.22 5.07
CA PHE A 312 -5.21 16.21 6.12
C PHE A 312 -3.88 16.32 6.86
N GLU A 313 -3.95 16.34 8.20
CA GLU A 313 -2.74 16.30 9.02
C GLU A 313 -2.21 14.87 9.02
N SER A 314 -0.94 14.70 8.68
CA SER A 314 -0.22 13.43 8.72
C SER A 314 0.87 13.51 9.79
N HIS A 315 1.09 12.40 10.49
CA HIS A 315 2.11 12.29 11.52
C HIS A 315 3.18 11.27 11.12
N PRO A 316 4.10 11.62 10.20
CA PRO A 316 5.24 10.77 9.92
C PRO A 316 6.05 10.50 11.20
N GLU A 317 6.52 9.27 11.39
CA GLU A 317 7.17 8.84 12.63
C GLU A 317 8.36 9.75 13.01
N GLY A 318 8.27 10.40 14.19
CA GLY A 318 9.36 11.22 14.72
C GLY A 318 9.52 12.60 14.07
N GLU A 319 8.63 12.97 13.15
CA GLU A 319 8.62 14.24 12.45
C GLU A 319 7.44 15.14 12.90
N PRO A 320 7.54 16.47 12.69
CA PRO A 320 6.41 17.37 12.91
C PRO A 320 5.25 16.99 11.98
N PRO A 321 4.00 17.28 12.36
CA PRO A 321 2.86 17.04 11.50
C PRO A 321 3.03 17.75 10.16
N VAL A 322 2.79 17.02 9.08
CA VAL A 322 2.80 17.54 7.70
C VAL A 322 1.36 17.57 7.21
N ASN A 323 0.97 18.67 6.58
CA ASN A 323 -0.36 18.75 5.96
C ASN A 323 -0.27 18.30 4.51
N GLU A 324 -1.11 17.33 4.15
CA GLU A 324 -1.22 16.80 2.80
C GLU A 324 -2.58 17.15 2.19
N ASP A 325 -2.56 17.71 0.99
CA ASP A 325 -3.76 18.08 0.24
C ASP A 325 -4.24 16.90 -0.61
N LEU A 326 -5.23 16.15 -0.11
CA LEU A 326 -5.69 14.92 -0.74
C LEU A 326 -7.01 15.09 -1.48
N TRP A 327 -7.10 14.47 -2.66
CA TRP A 327 -8.33 14.42 -3.44
C TRP A 327 -9.25 13.30 -2.97
N LEU A 328 -10.53 13.61 -2.85
CA LEU A 328 -11.57 12.63 -2.53
C LEU A 328 -12.77 12.74 -3.46
N GLU A 329 -13.31 11.59 -3.83
CA GLU A 329 -14.57 11.45 -4.53
C GLU A 329 -15.73 11.61 -3.55
N VAL A 330 -16.65 12.52 -3.84
CA VAL A 330 -17.75 12.84 -2.93
C VAL A 330 -18.83 11.75 -2.99
N ILE A 331 -19.09 11.11 -1.85
CA ILE A 331 -20.11 10.06 -1.72
C ILE A 331 -21.42 10.65 -1.19
N ALA A 332 -21.34 11.41 -0.11
CA ALA A 332 -22.48 12.06 0.51
C ALA A 332 -22.12 13.47 0.98
N TRP A 333 -23.10 14.36 0.97
CA TRP A 333 -22.95 15.74 1.40
C TRP A 333 -24.19 16.14 2.19
N ASP A 334 -24.00 16.46 3.46
CA ASP A 334 -25.09 16.82 4.37
C ASP A 334 -24.72 18.08 5.17
N HIS A 335 -25.56 19.10 5.05
CA HIS A 335 -25.32 20.43 5.63
C HIS A 335 -23.88 20.89 5.37
N ASP A 336 -23.09 21.13 6.40
CA ASP A 336 -21.73 21.66 6.30
C ASP A 336 -20.67 20.56 6.37
N THR A 337 -21.06 19.30 6.21
CA THR A 337 -20.17 18.15 6.26
C THR A 337 -20.28 17.29 5.02
N LEU A 338 -19.15 16.75 4.60
CA LEU A 338 -19.00 15.92 3.44
C LEU A 338 -18.39 14.58 3.83
N VAL A 339 -18.91 13.50 3.27
CA VAL A 339 -18.30 12.17 3.31
C VAL A 339 -17.83 11.83 1.90
N GLY A 340 -16.54 11.55 1.77
CA GLY A 340 -15.95 11.15 0.51
C GLY A 340 -15.02 9.96 0.67
N ARG A 341 -14.53 9.47 -0.47
CA ARG A 341 -13.58 8.38 -0.57
C ARG A 341 -12.28 8.92 -1.14
N LEU A 342 -11.16 8.71 -0.44
CA LEU A 342 -9.85 9.14 -0.91
C LEU A 342 -9.51 8.50 -2.26
N ILE A 343 -9.12 9.32 -3.23
CA ILE A 343 -8.75 8.87 -4.58
C ILE A 343 -7.28 8.43 -4.60
N ASP A 344 -6.46 9.17 -3.86
CA ASP A 344 -5.05 8.93 -3.64
C ASP A 344 -4.82 8.86 -2.13
N GLY A 345 -3.85 8.06 -1.70
CA GLY A 345 -3.42 8.03 -0.31
C GLY A 345 -2.40 9.13 -0.02
N GLY A 346 -2.27 9.48 1.27
CA GLY A 346 -1.20 10.36 1.73
C GLY A 346 0.17 9.77 1.42
N ALA A 347 1.10 10.57 0.95
CA ALA A 347 2.43 10.14 0.56
C ALA A 347 3.31 9.84 1.78
N HIS A 348 3.10 10.52 2.91
CA HIS A 348 3.92 10.39 4.12
C HIS A 348 3.26 9.56 5.23
N THR A 349 2.07 8.99 5.00
CA THR A 349 1.36 8.22 6.00
C THR A 349 0.49 7.12 5.40
N THR A 350 0.33 6.03 6.16
CA THR A 350 -0.64 4.96 5.89
C THR A 350 -1.98 5.21 6.57
N GLU A 351 -2.15 6.31 7.32
CA GLU A 351 -3.44 6.71 7.92
C GLU A 351 -4.44 7.13 6.84
N TRP A 352 -3.99 7.92 5.88
CA TRP A 352 -4.82 8.40 4.77
C TRP A 352 -4.69 7.46 3.58
N ARG A 353 -5.38 6.32 3.61
CA ARG A 353 -5.30 5.32 2.53
C ARG A 353 -6.20 5.65 1.36
N LYS A 354 -5.76 5.23 0.18
CA LYS A 354 -6.62 5.22 -1.01
C LYS A 354 -7.85 4.35 -0.73
N GLY A 355 -9.03 4.83 -1.10
CA GLY A 355 -10.29 4.13 -0.86
C GLY A 355 -10.89 4.34 0.53
N SER A 356 -10.18 4.94 1.49
CA SER A 356 -10.73 5.21 2.82
C SER A 356 -11.87 6.21 2.77
N HIS A 357 -12.90 5.96 3.58
CA HIS A 357 -14.01 6.89 3.76
C HIS A 357 -13.62 7.96 4.78
N VAL A 358 -13.59 9.21 4.35
CA VAL A 358 -13.22 10.36 5.18
C VAL A 358 -14.40 11.32 5.32
N ARG A 359 -14.50 11.91 6.50
CA ARG A 359 -15.50 12.94 6.82
C ARG A 359 -14.77 14.27 7.00
N ILE A 360 -15.11 15.27 6.18
CA ILE A 360 -14.50 16.59 6.22
C ILE A 360 -15.55 17.68 6.33
N ASP A 361 -15.19 18.81 6.95
CA ASP A 361 -16.04 19.99 6.96
C ASP A 361 -15.98 20.70 5.60
N GLU A 362 -17.11 21.25 5.15
CA GLU A 362 -17.19 22.01 3.89
C GLU A 362 -16.20 23.18 3.84
N ALA A 363 -15.89 23.77 5.01
CA ALA A 363 -14.93 24.85 5.15
C ALA A 363 -13.47 24.42 4.91
N SER A 364 -13.17 23.12 4.96
CA SER A 364 -11.83 22.58 4.71
C SER A 364 -11.53 22.36 3.22
N ILE A 365 -12.55 22.49 2.35
CA ILE A 365 -12.39 22.29 0.91
C ILE A 365 -11.53 23.41 0.32
N ASN A 366 -10.44 23.04 -0.34
CA ASN A 366 -9.49 23.97 -0.95
C ASN A 366 -9.36 23.83 -2.48
N ALA A 367 -9.92 22.78 -3.07
CA ALA A 367 -10.10 22.66 -4.52
C ALA A 367 -11.34 21.87 -4.92
N LEU A 368 -11.83 22.08 -6.16
CA LEU A 368 -12.96 21.38 -6.75
C LEU A 368 -12.56 20.80 -8.10
N ALA A 369 -13.01 19.58 -8.39
CA ALA A 369 -12.88 18.96 -9.70
C ALA A 369 -14.14 18.17 -10.07
N LEU A 370 -14.40 18.07 -11.38
CA LEU A 370 -15.43 17.22 -11.94
C LEU A 370 -14.79 16.32 -12.98
N ALA A 371 -15.23 15.07 -13.03
CA ALA A 371 -14.90 14.18 -14.13
C ALA A 371 -16.16 13.67 -14.81
N HIS A 372 -16.11 13.56 -16.13
CA HIS A 372 -17.18 13.01 -16.95
C HIS A 372 -16.66 11.76 -17.68
N GLU A 373 -17.31 10.62 -17.46
CA GLU A 373 -16.89 9.34 -18.04
C GLU A 373 -15.40 9.00 -17.80
N GLY A 374 -14.88 9.35 -16.62
CA GLY A 374 -13.48 9.14 -16.25
C GLY A 374 -12.50 10.20 -16.74
N ARG A 375 -12.92 11.13 -17.62
CA ARG A 375 -12.09 12.28 -18.02
C ARG A 375 -12.24 13.44 -17.03
N PRO A 376 -11.15 13.95 -16.43
CA PRO A 376 -11.20 15.19 -15.65
C PRO A 376 -11.55 16.38 -16.57
N LEU A 377 -12.47 17.23 -16.11
CA LEU A 377 -12.86 18.44 -16.82
C LEU A 377 -11.89 19.58 -16.51
N GLU A 378 -11.57 20.36 -17.53
CA GLU A 378 -10.74 21.56 -17.38
C GLU A 378 -11.48 22.66 -16.60
N LEU A 379 -10.75 23.57 -15.96
CA LEU A 379 -11.32 24.65 -15.15
C LEU A 379 -12.34 25.51 -15.91
N GLY A 380 -12.13 25.74 -17.21
CA GLY A 380 -13.08 26.43 -18.08
C GLY A 380 -14.39 25.67 -18.24
N GLU A 381 -14.32 24.36 -18.48
CA GLU A 381 -15.47 23.47 -18.64
C GLU A 381 -16.28 23.38 -17.34
N ILE A 382 -15.61 23.25 -16.19
CA ILE A 382 -16.25 23.25 -14.86
C ILE A 382 -17.02 24.55 -14.64
N ARG A 383 -16.40 25.70 -14.97
CA ARG A 383 -17.03 27.02 -14.83
C ARG A 383 -18.27 27.15 -15.70
N GLU A 384 -18.19 26.76 -16.97
CA GLU A 384 -19.33 26.83 -17.89
C GLU A 384 -20.48 25.93 -17.42
N LEU A 385 -20.16 24.69 -17.05
CA LEU A 385 -21.13 23.70 -16.56
C LEU A 385 -21.85 24.19 -15.30
N LEU A 386 -21.11 24.66 -14.30
CA LEU A 386 -21.69 25.10 -13.02
C LEU A 386 -22.38 26.47 -13.13
N LYS A 387 -21.94 27.36 -14.03
CA LYS A 387 -22.61 28.65 -14.28
C LYS A 387 -23.91 28.48 -15.05
N ALA A 388 -23.98 27.54 -16.00
CA ALA A 388 -25.21 27.21 -16.72
C ALA A 388 -26.32 26.69 -15.80
N GLU A 389 -25.97 26.18 -14.62
CA GLU A 389 -26.91 25.63 -13.64
C GLU A 389 -27.35 26.59 -12.51
N ARG A 390 -26.87 27.84 -12.50
CA ARG A 390 -27.32 28.83 -11.53
C ARG A 390 -28.81 29.12 -11.76
N PRO A 391 -29.67 29.12 -10.73
CA PRO A 391 -31.03 29.64 -10.87
C PRO A 391 -30.94 31.13 -11.25
N ALA A 392 -31.77 31.54 -12.22
CA ALA A 392 -31.93 32.95 -12.60
C ALA A 392 -32.46 33.82 -11.45
#